data_AF-A0A1Z4I9C8-F1
#
_entry.id   AF-A0A1Z4I9C8-F1
#
_cell.length_a   1.000
_cell.length_b   1.000
_cell.length_c   1.000
_cell.angle_alpha   90.00
_cell.angle_beta   90.00
_cell.angle_gamma   90.00
#
_symmetry.space_group_name_H-M   'P 1'
#
loop_
_entity.id
_entity.type
_entity.pdbx_description
1 polymer ?
#
loop_
_entity_poly.entity_id
_entity_poly.type
_entity_poly.pdbx_seq_one_letter_code
_entity_poly.pdbx_strand_id
1 'polypeptide(L)'
;MTNEDIAASIIGFIRQATLGDALIPYAERVDRAMKKILASQPWTPPQRQWLERIAKQLKAETIVDRGALDKGEFKTQGGGFERLNKVFGGDLENIVIQIHENIWDVAN
;
A
#
# COMPACT_ATOMS: atom_id res chain seq x y z
N MET A 1 2.81 -15.51 -7.27
CA MET A 1 2.82 -14.10 -7.67
C MET A 1 4.22 -13.57 -7.41
N THR A 2 4.77 -12.86 -8.38
CA THR A 2 6.12 -12.27 -8.31
C THR A 2 6.00 -10.77 -8.03
N ASN A 3 7.11 -10.10 -7.65
CA ASN A 3 7.12 -8.63 -7.56
C ASN A 3 6.70 -7.97 -8.87
N GLU A 4 6.92 -8.63 -10.01
CA GLU A 4 6.55 -8.11 -11.32
C GLU A 4 5.03 -8.06 -11.51
N ASP A 5 4.28 -9.00 -10.93
CA ASP A 5 2.80 -9.00 -10.97
C ASP A 5 2.23 -7.81 -10.18
N ILE A 6 2.82 -7.49 -9.02
CA ILE A 6 2.46 -6.33 -8.21
C ILE A 6 2.81 -5.03 -8.95
N ALA A 7 4.02 -4.94 -9.51
CA ALA A 7 4.42 -3.75 -10.27
C ALA A 7 3.55 -3.55 -11.53
N ALA A 8 3.23 -4.64 -12.25
CA ALA A 8 2.40 -4.60 -13.44
C ALA A 8 0.96 -4.17 -13.14
N SER A 9 0.36 -4.67 -12.05
CA SER A 9 -0.97 -4.24 -11.60
C SER A 9 -0.97 -2.75 -11.22
N ILE A 10 0.01 -2.29 -10.43
CA ILE A 10 0.16 -0.86 -10.07
C ILE A 10 0.31 0.03 -11.31
N ILE A 11 1.17 -0.33 -12.27
CA ILE A 11 1.38 0.44 -13.51
C ILE A 11 0.09 0.50 -14.35
N GLY A 12 -0.68 -0.61 -14.39
CA GLY A 12 -1.99 -0.65 -15.01
C GLY A 12 -2.95 0.40 -14.43
N PHE A 13 -3.02 0.49 -13.10
CA PHE A 13 -3.89 1.45 -12.39
C PHE A 13 -3.47 2.91 -12.60
N ILE A 14 -2.17 3.23 -12.56
CA ILE A 14 -1.65 4.60 -12.79
C ILE A 14 -2.07 5.11 -14.18
N ARG A 15 -2.04 4.25 -15.20
CA ARG A 15 -2.46 4.63 -16.56
C ARG A 15 -3.95 4.93 -16.66
N GLN A 16 -4.79 4.24 -15.88
CA GLN A 16 -6.25 4.42 -15.91
C GLN A 16 -6.70 5.68 -15.15
N ALA A 17 -6.00 6.05 -14.07
CA ALA A 17 -6.38 7.20 -13.24
C ALA A 17 -5.87 8.57 -13.74
N THR A 18 -4.92 8.60 -14.67
CA THR A 18 -4.41 9.85 -15.28
C THR A 18 -5.36 10.48 -16.30
N LEU A 19 -6.40 9.75 -16.74
CA LEU A 19 -7.36 10.24 -17.73
C LEU A 19 -8.50 11.10 -17.15
N GLY A 20 -8.68 11.13 -15.83
CA GLY A 20 -9.92 11.63 -15.22
C GLY A 20 -9.82 12.84 -14.29
N ASP A 21 -8.77 13.00 -13.48
CA ASP A 21 -8.86 13.97 -12.38
C ASP A 21 -7.52 14.52 -11.88
N ALA A 22 -7.06 15.61 -12.52
CA ALA A 22 -5.77 16.24 -12.30
C ALA A 22 -5.67 17.05 -10.98
N LEU A 23 -6.67 17.02 -10.08
CA LEU A 23 -6.77 17.99 -8.98
C LEU A 23 -6.41 17.48 -7.58
N ILE A 24 -6.53 16.18 -7.29
CA ILE A 24 -6.25 15.67 -5.93
C ILE A 24 -4.74 15.33 -5.81
N PRO A 25 -4.00 15.97 -4.88
CA PRO A 25 -2.61 15.64 -4.61
C PRO A 25 -2.44 14.17 -4.22
N TYR A 26 -1.35 13.53 -4.68
CA TYR A 26 -1.08 12.12 -4.40
C TYR A 26 -1.12 11.78 -2.91
N ALA A 27 -0.55 12.64 -2.05
CA ALA A 27 -0.57 12.43 -0.60
C ALA A 27 -2.00 12.36 -0.02
N GLU A 28 -2.93 13.14 -0.57
CA GLU A 28 -4.34 13.12 -0.17
C GLU A 28 -5.04 11.84 -0.65
N ARG A 29 -4.68 11.33 -1.84
CA ARG A 29 -5.14 10.02 -2.33
C ARG A 29 -4.69 8.90 -1.40
N VAL A 30 -3.44 8.92 -0.94
CA VAL A 30 -2.93 7.97 0.07
C VAL A 30 -3.74 8.07 1.36
N ASP A 31 -4.03 9.28 1.85
CA ASP A 31 -4.85 9.44 3.07
C ASP A 31 -6.25 8.86 2.93
N ARG A 32 -6.91 9.09 1.79
CA ARG A 32 -8.24 8.51 1.49
C ARG A 32 -8.19 6.99 1.41
N ALA A 33 -7.17 6.44 0.74
CA ALA A 33 -6.99 5.00 0.63
C ALA A 33 -6.75 4.33 1.98
N MET A 34 -5.86 4.89 2.79
CA MET A 34 -5.56 4.36 4.12
C MET A 34 -6.75 4.46 5.06
N LYS A 35 -7.59 5.49 4.94
CA LYS A 35 -8.85 5.58 5.69
C LYS A 35 -9.80 4.42 5.34
N LYS A 36 -9.96 4.09 4.05
CA LYS A 36 -10.77 2.93 3.61
C LYS A 36 -10.19 1.61 4.16
N ILE A 37 -8.88 1.41 4.06
CA ILE A 37 -8.20 0.18 4.55
C ILE A 37 -8.29 0.06 6.07
N LEU A 38 -8.07 1.13 6.83
CA LEU A 38 -8.18 1.09 8.29
C LEU A 38 -9.60 0.84 8.80
N ALA A 39 -10.62 1.12 7.97
CA ALA A 39 -12.03 0.88 8.26
C ALA A 39 -12.54 -0.48 7.74
N SER A 40 -11.80 -1.18 6.89
CA SER A 40 -12.29 -2.40 6.22
C SER A 40 -12.46 -3.58 7.18
N GLN A 41 -11.63 -3.64 8.23
CA GLN A 41 -11.67 -4.70 9.24
C GLN A 41 -10.97 -4.28 10.54
N PRO A 42 -11.16 -5.01 11.66
CA PRO A 42 -10.42 -4.78 12.88
C PRO A 42 -8.93 -5.11 12.72
N TRP A 43 -8.09 -4.10 12.88
CA TRP A 43 -6.63 -4.27 12.88
C TRP A 43 -6.06 -4.31 14.29
N THR A 44 -5.13 -5.24 14.53
CA THR A 44 -4.34 -5.29 15.77
C THR A 44 -3.39 -4.08 15.87
N PRO A 45 -2.92 -3.71 17.08
CA PRO A 45 -2.00 -2.58 17.21
C PRO A 45 -0.72 -2.68 16.35
N PRO A 46 -0.04 -3.84 16.25
CA PRO A 46 1.11 -3.97 15.36
C PRO A 46 0.75 -3.80 13.88
N GLN A 47 -0.37 -4.35 13.42
CA GLN A 47 -0.83 -4.19 12.04
C GLN A 47 -1.11 -2.72 11.71
N ARG A 48 -1.79 -1.99 12.62
CA ARG A 48 -2.05 -0.54 12.44
C ARG A 48 -0.75 0.25 12.32
N GLN A 49 0.23 -0.02 13.19
CA GLN A 49 1.53 0.64 13.13
C GLN A 49 2.24 0.41 11.79
N TRP A 50 2.17 -0.80 11.25
CA TRP A 50 2.75 -1.10 9.93
C TRP A 50 1.97 -0.45 8.78
N LEU A 51 0.65 -0.40 8.85
CA LEU A 51 -0.19 0.31 7.89
C LEU A 51 0.14 1.82 7.87
N GLU A 52 0.34 2.45 9.03
CA GLU A 52 0.76 3.85 9.13
C GLU A 52 2.14 4.10 8.52
N ARG A 53 3.07 3.15 8.66
CA ARG A 53 4.40 3.23 8.04
C ARG A 53 4.34 3.06 6.53
N ILE A 54 3.53 2.13 6.04
CA ILE A 54 3.25 1.97 4.61
C ILE A 54 2.69 3.28 4.04
N ALA A 55 1.74 3.92 4.74
CA ALA A 55 1.20 5.22 4.34
C ALA A 55 2.29 6.31 4.23
N LYS A 56 3.18 6.39 5.22
CA LYS A 56 4.32 7.34 5.20
C LYS A 56 5.27 7.06 4.03
N GLN A 57 5.60 5.80 3.80
CA GLN A 57 6.48 5.39 2.70
C GLN A 57 5.84 5.71 1.34
N LEU A 58 4.55 5.43 1.16
CA LEU A 58 3.82 5.77 -0.06
C LEU A 58 3.90 7.26 -0.35
N LYS A 59 3.69 8.13 0.65
CA LYS A 59 3.79 9.59 0.47
C LYS A 59 5.20 10.06 0.11
N ALA A 60 6.24 9.34 0.52
CA ALA A 60 7.63 9.69 0.25
C ALA A 60 8.13 9.17 -1.11
N GLU A 61 7.81 7.91 -1.46
CA GLU A 61 8.41 7.21 -2.60
C GLU A 61 7.40 6.76 -3.67
N THR A 62 6.11 7.05 -3.50
CA THR A 62 4.98 6.76 -4.44
C THR A 62 4.72 5.27 -4.71
N ILE A 63 5.71 4.38 -4.54
CA ILE A 63 5.58 2.95 -4.80
C ILE A 63 6.03 2.17 -3.57
N VAL A 64 5.15 1.32 -3.07
CA VAL A 64 5.48 0.28 -2.09
C VAL A 64 5.14 -1.06 -2.71
N ASP A 65 6.17 -1.83 -3.00
CA ASP A 65 6.08 -3.22 -3.46
C ASP A 65 6.75 -4.15 -2.43
N ARG A 66 6.77 -5.45 -2.72
CA ARG A 66 7.45 -6.42 -1.84
C ARG A 66 8.94 -6.12 -1.66
N GLY A 67 9.62 -5.58 -2.68
CA GLY A 67 11.01 -5.17 -2.58
C GLY A 67 11.23 -3.98 -1.63
N ALA A 68 10.30 -3.03 -1.60
CA ALA A 68 10.29 -1.91 -0.65
C ALA A 68 10.10 -2.41 0.79
N LEU A 69 9.23 -3.41 0.98
CA LEU A 69 9.00 -4.05 2.29
C LEU A 69 10.19 -4.87 2.81
N ASP A 70 11.17 -5.19 1.95
CA ASP A 70 12.43 -5.84 2.34
C ASP A 70 13.61 -4.86 2.52
N LYS A 71 13.33 -3.56 2.58
CA LYS A 71 14.34 -2.50 2.77
C LYS A 71 14.04 -1.62 3.99
N GLY A 72 15.00 -0.78 4.35
CA GLY A 72 14.83 0.31 5.32
C GLY A 72 14.24 -0.14 6.67
N GLU A 73 13.27 0.64 7.17
CA GLU A 73 12.60 0.33 8.45
C GLU A 73 11.75 -0.94 8.41
N PHE A 74 11.19 -1.31 7.25
CA PHE A 74 10.43 -2.55 7.09
C PHE A 74 11.34 -3.78 7.27
N LYS A 75 12.58 -3.71 6.80
CA LYS A 75 13.57 -4.77 7.04
C LYS A 75 14.10 -4.77 8.47
N THR A 76 14.57 -3.61 8.93
CA THR A 76 15.28 -3.50 10.21
C THR A 76 14.36 -3.68 11.42
N GLN A 77 13.12 -3.19 11.35
CA GLN A 77 12.16 -3.28 12.46
C GLN A 77 11.08 -4.33 12.21
N GLY A 78 10.69 -4.55 10.95
CA GLY A 78 9.64 -5.51 10.57
C GLY A 78 10.16 -6.89 10.21
N GLY A 79 11.47 -7.06 10.02
CA GLY A 79 12.10 -8.30 9.56
C GLY A 79 11.98 -8.56 8.05
N GLY A 80 11.42 -7.61 7.30
CA GLY A 80 11.18 -7.74 5.87
C GLY A 80 9.81 -8.32 5.54
N PHE A 81 9.56 -8.52 4.24
CA PHE A 81 8.25 -8.93 3.73
C PHE A 81 7.75 -10.22 4.39
N GLU A 82 8.58 -11.26 4.48
CA GLU A 82 8.18 -12.57 5.03
C GLU A 82 7.66 -12.49 6.46
N ARG A 83 8.30 -11.68 7.30
CA ARG A 83 7.89 -11.53 8.70
C ARG A 83 6.66 -10.64 8.81
N LEU A 84 6.60 -9.55 8.05
CA LEU A 84 5.41 -8.71 7.99
C LEU A 84 4.21 -9.49 7.47
N ASN A 85 4.38 -10.35 6.45
CA ASN A 85 3.29 -11.15 5.91
C ASN A 85 2.67 -12.05 6.99
N LYS A 86 3.48 -12.61 7.88
CA LYS A 86 2.98 -13.36 9.04
C LYS A 86 2.20 -12.49 10.03
N VAL A 87 2.62 -11.24 10.25
CA VAL A 87 1.87 -10.27 11.08
C VAL A 87 0.48 -9.99 10.48
N PHE A 88 0.37 -10.05 9.15
CA PHE A 88 -0.90 -9.89 8.42
C PHE A 88 -1.58 -11.22 8.06
N GLY A 89 -1.21 -12.34 8.71
CA GLY A 89 -1.87 -13.62 8.49
C GLY A 89 -1.69 -14.21 7.09
N GLY A 90 -0.68 -13.79 6.35
CA GLY A 90 -0.42 -14.22 4.97
C GLY A 90 -1.03 -13.32 3.90
N ASP A 91 -1.72 -12.24 4.30
CA ASP A 91 -2.53 -11.40 3.39
C ASP A 91 -1.87 -10.05 3.04
N LEU A 92 -0.60 -9.84 3.41
CA LEU A 92 0.07 -8.54 3.22
C LEU A 92 0.12 -8.11 1.75
N GLU A 93 0.31 -9.07 0.83
CA GLU A 93 0.35 -8.79 -0.60
C GLU A 93 -0.97 -8.22 -1.10
N ASN A 94 -2.09 -8.85 -0.76
CA ASN A 94 -3.42 -8.38 -1.13
C ASN A 94 -3.73 -7.02 -0.50
N ILE A 95 -3.33 -6.80 0.76
CA ILE A 95 -3.50 -5.49 1.42
C ILE A 95 -2.75 -4.40 0.67
N VAL A 96 -1.52 -4.65 0.23
CA VAL A 96 -0.74 -3.68 -0.56
C VAL A 96 -1.40 -3.39 -1.91
N ILE A 97 -1.90 -4.43 -2.59
CA ILE A 97 -2.67 -4.27 -3.84
C ILE A 97 -3.91 -3.40 -3.59
N GLN A 98 -4.70 -3.71 -2.56
CA GLN A 98 -5.88 -2.94 -2.20
C GLN A 98 -5.54 -1.48 -1.86
N ILE A 99 -4.42 -1.21 -1.17
CA ILE A 99 -3.99 0.17 -0.90
C ILE A 99 -3.77 0.92 -2.23
N HIS A 100 -3.02 0.33 -3.16
CA HIS A 100 -2.76 0.93 -4.47
C HIS A 100 -4.04 1.13 -5.29
N GLU A 101 -4.93 0.15 -5.30
CA GLU A 101 -6.25 0.27 -5.93
C GLU A 101 -7.01 1.46 -5.35
N ASN A 102 -7.08 1.58 -4.02
CA ASN A 102 -7.80 2.67 -3.36
C ASN A 102 -7.16 4.06 -3.55
N ILE A 103 -5.86 4.14 -3.88
CA ILE A 103 -5.18 5.42 -4.22
C ILE A 103 -5.68 5.95 -5.57
N TRP A 104 -5.92 5.05 -6.51
CA TRP A 104 -6.29 5.36 -7.88
C TRP A 104 -7.78 5.18 -8.16
N ASP A 105 -8.52 4.59 -7.21
CA ASP A 105 -9.97 4.45 -7.24
C ASP A 105 -10.61 5.84 -7.32
N VAL A 106 -11.15 6.09 -8.50
CA VAL A 106 -11.87 7.32 -8.87
C VAL A 106 -13.34 7.26 -8.45
N ALA A 107 -13.78 6.21 -7.76
CA ALA A 107 -15.19 6.02 -7.42
C ALA A 107 -15.56 6.46 -5.99
N ASN A 108 -16.55 7.37 -5.99
CA ASN A 108 -17.50 7.80 -4.96
C ASN A 108 -17.10 8.95 -4.03
#